data_AF-A0A534QAH5-F1
#
_entry.id   AF-A0A534QAH5-F1
#
_cell.length_a   1.000
_cell.length_b   1.000
_cell.length_c   1.000
_cell.angle_alpha   90.00
_cell.angle_beta   90.00
_cell.angle_gamma   90.00
#
_symmetry.space_group_name_H-M   'P 1'
#
loop_
_entity.id
_entity.type
_entity.pdbx_description
1 polymer ?
#
loop_
_entity_poly.entity_id
_entity_poly.type
_entity_poly.pdbx_seq_one_letter_code
_entity_poly.pdbx_strand_id
1 'polypeptide(L)'
;MQRVAGRLARVAVYPGAAVDEDDGRRRTGGPPRPVVVVAQRKAVGDGVDDVLEELVGVGLAGDAGHLAREAHAHGAITGGHDAGTSAGRRVAWTDVRPLIGISSYGRAGERQVFSLPCEYVDVVRLAGGVPVVLPAVEGEIPEALDLIHGLILPGGGDVDPAHYGGIRHDANYGISAERDGFEMQLARAALARRDLPVLCICRGMQLLNVALGGDLVAHIPDRYGERVPHRRPERLPVEHEVRIDPTSRVGAILGTEQLVVQSVHHQAVGRLGRGLRAVAWSPDDVVEAVESTEHPFALGLQWHPELGALSDARQRRLFEELVACSRARLAGGHRRAVARDATVPAADL
;
A
#
# COMPACT_ATOMS: atom_id res chain seq x y z
N MET A 1 -31.48 29.43 -21.36
CA MET A 1 -31.07 28.01 -21.19
C MET A 1 -30.85 27.75 -19.71
N GLN A 2 -31.83 27.18 -19.01
CA GLN A 2 -31.66 26.70 -17.63
C GLN A 2 -30.78 25.45 -17.66
N ARG A 3 -29.67 25.45 -16.92
CA ARG A 3 -28.86 24.26 -16.68
C ARG A 3 -29.58 23.41 -15.63
N VAL A 4 -29.96 22.19 -15.99
CA VAL A 4 -30.47 21.19 -15.04
C VAL A 4 -29.27 20.65 -14.26
N ALA A 5 -29.32 20.74 -12.93
CA ALA A 5 -28.31 20.15 -12.05
C ALA A 5 -28.40 18.62 -12.11
N GLY A 6 -27.36 17.96 -12.65
CA GLY A 6 -27.26 16.51 -12.66
C GLY A 6 -26.84 15.97 -11.29
N ARG A 7 -27.63 15.07 -10.70
CA ARG A 7 -27.21 14.26 -9.55
C ARG A 7 -26.45 13.03 -10.06
N LEU A 8 -25.19 12.85 -9.65
CA LEU A 8 -24.39 11.66 -9.92
C LEU A 8 -24.41 10.77 -8.67
N ALA A 9 -25.04 9.60 -8.76
CA ALA A 9 -24.91 8.55 -7.76
C ALA A 9 -23.68 7.69 -8.07
N ARG A 10 -22.79 7.50 -7.09
CA ARG A 10 -21.72 6.50 -7.18
C ARG A 10 -22.03 5.36 -6.24
N VAL A 11 -22.13 4.16 -6.79
CA VAL A 11 -22.31 2.91 -6.04
C VAL A 11 -20.95 2.27 -5.89
N ALA A 12 -20.48 2.11 -4.67
CA ALA A 12 -19.24 1.38 -4.37
C ALA A 12 -19.61 0.08 -3.63
N VAL A 13 -19.11 -1.05 -4.14
CA VAL A 13 -19.33 -2.36 -3.51
C VAL A 13 -18.06 -2.73 -2.75
N TYR A 14 -18.16 -2.86 -1.43
CA TYR A 14 -17.05 -3.27 -0.58
C TYR A 14 -17.30 -4.69 -0.06
N PRO A 15 -16.30 -5.58 -0.06
CA PRO A 15 -16.39 -6.79 0.73
C PRO A 15 -16.30 -6.41 2.21
N GLY A 16 -17.37 -6.62 2.98
CA GLY A 16 -17.43 -6.36 4.41
C GLY A 16 -18.32 -7.37 5.13
N ALA A 17 -18.20 -7.51 6.44
CA ALA A 17 -19.21 -8.23 7.21
C ALA A 17 -20.46 -7.34 7.31
N ALA A 18 -21.63 -7.88 6.99
CA ALA A 18 -22.89 -7.17 7.20
C ALA A 18 -23.07 -6.93 8.71
N VAL A 19 -23.29 -5.67 9.09
CA VAL A 19 -23.75 -5.31 10.43
C VAL A 19 -25.21 -4.90 10.25
N ASP A 20 -26.12 -5.68 10.82
CA ASP A 20 -27.54 -5.33 10.84
C ASP A 20 -27.74 -4.35 12.00
N GLU A 21 -28.25 -3.15 11.74
CA GLU A 21 -28.42 -2.12 12.78
C GLU A 21 -29.62 -2.41 13.70
N ASP A 22 -30.45 -3.42 13.39
CA ASP A 22 -31.72 -3.66 14.08
C ASP A 22 -31.72 -4.81 15.10
N ASP A 23 -30.62 -5.54 15.26
CA ASP A 23 -30.43 -6.49 16.37
C ASP A 23 -28.93 -6.61 16.67
N GLY A 24 -28.48 -6.11 17.82
CA GLY A 24 -27.08 -6.05 18.28
C GLY A 24 -26.37 -7.40 18.47
N ARG A 25 -26.76 -8.43 17.72
CA ARG A 25 -26.18 -9.77 17.70
C ARG A 25 -25.37 -9.97 16.42
N ARG A 26 -24.04 -9.94 16.56
CA ARG A 26 -23.12 -10.45 15.53
C ARG A 26 -23.47 -11.91 15.22
N ARG A 27 -23.98 -12.21 14.02
CA ARG A 27 -24.04 -13.58 13.52
C ARG A 27 -22.63 -14.04 13.15
N THR A 28 -21.93 -14.68 14.08
CA THR A 28 -20.68 -15.39 13.80
C THR A 28 -21.01 -16.70 13.10
N GLY A 29 -20.94 -16.76 11.76
CA GLY A 29 -21.08 -18.04 11.07
C GLY A 29 -21.30 -18.05 9.55
N GLY A 30 -21.17 -16.93 8.83
CA GLY A 30 -21.29 -16.92 7.37
C GLY A 30 -20.11 -16.23 6.68
N PRO A 31 -19.82 -16.53 5.39
CA PRO A 31 -18.83 -15.79 4.63
C PRO A 31 -19.21 -14.30 4.56
N PRO A 32 -18.22 -13.38 4.55
CA PRO A 32 -18.50 -11.94 4.46
C PRO A 32 -19.31 -11.66 3.19
N ARG A 33 -20.49 -11.06 3.34
CA ARG A 33 -21.38 -10.74 2.22
C ARG A 33 -21.03 -9.35 1.68
N PRO A 34 -20.85 -9.16 0.37
CA PRO A 34 -20.52 -7.85 -0.18
C PRO A 34 -21.59 -6.82 0.20
N VAL A 35 -21.12 -5.71 0.77
CA VAL A 35 -21.93 -4.57 1.20
C VAL A 35 -21.87 -3.53 0.08
N VAL A 36 -23.04 -3.10 -0.38
CA VAL A 36 -23.17 -2.00 -1.33
C VAL A 36 -23.35 -0.70 -0.54
N VAL A 37 -22.42 0.22 -0.71
CA VAL A 37 -22.51 1.58 -0.16
C VAL A 37 -22.88 2.52 -1.29
N VAL A 38 -24.04 3.16 -1.17
CA VAL A 38 -24.50 4.19 -2.11
C VAL A 38 -24.25 5.55 -1.49
N ALA A 39 -23.34 6.33 -2.10
CA ALA A 39 -23.10 7.72 -1.71
C ALA A 39 -23.63 8.64 -2.82
N GLN A 40 -24.38 9.66 -2.42
CA GLN A 40 -24.81 10.74 -3.31
C GLN A 40 -23.90 11.95 -3.16
N ARG A 41 -23.56 12.60 -4.28
CA ARG A 41 -22.91 13.91 -4.26
C ARG A 41 -23.98 14.99 -4.44
N LYS A 42 -24.13 15.87 -3.45
CA LYS A 42 -24.91 17.11 -3.58
C LYS A 42 -23.99 18.15 -4.23
N ALA A 43 -24.26 18.54 -5.47
CA ALA A 43 -23.52 19.62 -6.10
C ALA A 43 -24.09 20.96 -5.63
N VAL A 44 -23.40 21.68 -4.75
CA VAL A 44 -23.72 23.07 -4.43
C VAL A 44 -22.43 23.90 -4.35
N GLY A 45 -22.22 24.78 -5.34
CA GLY A 45 -21.29 25.91 -5.27
C GLY A 45 -19.85 25.67 -5.77
N ASP A 46 -19.25 26.72 -6.33
CA ASP A 46 -17.95 26.72 -7.01
C ASP A 46 -16.73 26.73 -6.05
N GLY A 47 -16.85 26.09 -4.88
CA GLY A 47 -15.85 26.08 -3.83
C GLY A 47 -15.06 24.77 -3.76
N VAL A 48 -13.75 24.86 -3.63
CA VAL A 48 -12.86 23.73 -3.31
C VAL A 48 -13.05 23.40 -1.83
N ASP A 49 -14.09 22.63 -1.49
CA ASP A 49 -14.24 21.85 -0.25
C ASP A 49 -15.61 21.12 -0.29
N ASP A 50 -15.66 19.95 -0.92
CA ASP A 50 -16.86 19.09 -0.92
C ASP A 50 -16.54 17.76 -0.23
N VAL A 51 -16.88 17.68 1.05
CA VAL A 51 -16.91 16.44 1.84
C VAL A 51 -18.12 15.59 1.39
N LEU A 52 -17.89 14.28 1.24
CA LEU A 52 -18.93 13.27 1.04
C LEU A 52 -19.88 13.25 2.25
N GLU A 53 -21.09 13.79 2.13
CA GLU A 53 -22.11 13.60 3.17
C GLU A 53 -23.49 13.34 2.56
N GLU A 54 -23.76 12.07 2.24
CA GLU A 54 -24.95 11.36 2.72
C GLU A 54 -24.78 9.86 2.41
N LEU A 55 -24.67 9.03 3.45
CA LEU A 55 -24.80 7.58 3.33
C LEU A 55 -26.29 7.29 3.12
N VAL A 56 -26.69 6.94 1.90
CA VAL A 56 -28.12 6.76 1.58
C VAL A 56 -28.60 5.33 1.81
N GLY A 57 -27.69 4.39 2.08
CA GLY A 57 -28.05 3.04 2.49
C GLY A 57 -26.89 2.05 2.46
N VAL A 58 -27.09 0.94 3.16
CA VAL A 58 -26.20 -0.23 3.28
C VAL A 58 -27.05 -1.46 2.97
N GLY A 59 -26.63 -2.32 2.04
CA GLY A 59 -27.38 -3.54 1.74
C GLY A 59 -26.62 -4.60 0.97
N LEU A 60 -27.29 -5.72 0.69
CA LEU A 60 -26.74 -6.84 -0.05
C LEU A 60 -26.63 -6.52 -1.54
N ALA A 61 -25.71 -7.19 -2.26
CA ALA A 61 -25.51 -6.97 -3.69
C ALA A 61 -26.78 -7.13 -4.56
N GLY A 62 -27.77 -7.92 -4.10
CA GLY A 62 -29.08 -8.08 -4.77
C GLY A 62 -30.02 -6.88 -4.62
N ASP A 63 -29.81 -6.02 -3.62
CA ASP A 63 -30.72 -4.94 -3.23
C ASP A 63 -30.33 -3.58 -3.82
N ALA A 64 -29.27 -3.53 -4.64
CA ALA A 64 -28.75 -2.30 -5.24
C ALA A 64 -29.83 -1.54 -6.04
N GLY A 65 -30.79 -2.26 -6.64
CA GLY A 65 -31.92 -1.66 -7.37
C GLY A 65 -33.01 -1.08 -6.47
N HIS A 66 -33.15 -1.56 -5.23
CA HIS A 66 -34.10 -1.05 -4.25
C HIS A 66 -33.53 0.20 -3.55
N LEU A 67 -32.28 0.14 -3.11
CA LEU A 67 -31.56 1.26 -2.49
C LEU A 67 -31.43 2.47 -3.43
N ALA A 68 -31.26 2.23 -4.73
CA ALA A 68 -31.27 3.30 -5.73
C ALA A 68 -32.64 3.98 -5.88
N ARG A 69 -33.75 3.26 -5.65
CA ARG A 69 -35.12 3.82 -5.75
C ARG A 69 -35.51 4.63 -4.52
N GLU A 70 -35.15 4.16 -3.32
CA GLU A 70 -35.40 4.92 -2.08
C GLU A 70 -34.63 6.26 -2.07
N ALA A 71 -33.40 6.26 -2.59
CA ALA A 71 -32.57 7.45 -2.76
C ALA A 71 -33.17 8.51 -3.72
N HIS A 72 -34.15 8.13 -4.56
CA HIS A 72 -34.89 9.03 -5.44
C HIS A 72 -36.23 9.51 -4.85
N ALA A 73 -36.74 8.88 -3.79
CA ALA A 73 -38.08 9.17 -3.26
C ALA A 73 -38.16 10.49 -2.46
N HIS A 74 -37.04 11.06 -2.02
CA HIS A 74 -37.02 12.30 -1.21
C HIS A 74 -36.95 13.61 -2.02
N GLY A 75 -37.62 13.68 -3.17
CA GLY A 75 -37.76 14.92 -3.93
C GLY A 75 -38.95 14.89 -4.86
N ALA A 76 -40.11 15.31 -4.37
CA ALA A 76 -41.28 15.54 -5.22
C ALA A 76 -40.97 16.65 -6.24
N ILE A 77 -40.82 16.27 -7.50
CA ILE A 77 -41.00 17.18 -8.65
C ILE A 77 -41.97 16.50 -9.60
N THR A 78 -43.18 17.06 -9.65
CA THR A 78 -44.20 16.72 -10.64
C THR A 78 -43.74 17.20 -12.02
N GLY A 79 -43.53 16.27 -12.96
CA GLY A 79 -43.38 16.62 -14.37
C GLY A 79 -42.76 15.53 -15.23
N GLY A 80 -43.57 14.96 -16.14
CA GLY A 80 -43.12 14.40 -17.41
C GLY A 80 -42.61 12.96 -17.38
N HIS A 81 -43.34 12.08 -18.04
CA HIS A 81 -42.89 10.74 -18.40
C HIS A 81 -41.61 10.79 -19.24
N ASP A 82 -40.54 10.17 -18.73
CA ASP A 82 -39.64 9.36 -19.53
C ASP A 82 -39.09 8.25 -18.63
N ALA A 83 -39.45 7.01 -18.96
CA ALA A 83 -38.96 5.82 -18.30
C ALA A 83 -37.49 5.58 -18.71
N GLY A 84 -36.59 6.37 -18.13
CA GLY A 84 -35.15 6.13 -18.20
C GLY A 84 -34.82 4.90 -17.36
N THR A 85 -34.67 3.75 -18.02
CA THR A 85 -34.02 2.59 -17.42
C THR A 85 -32.59 2.98 -17.07
N SER A 86 -32.33 3.29 -15.79
CA SER A 86 -30.97 3.40 -15.27
C SER A 86 -30.37 2.00 -15.22
N ALA A 87 -29.90 1.55 -16.38
CA ALA A 87 -29.06 0.36 -16.48
C ALA A 87 -27.84 0.60 -15.58
N GLY A 88 -27.82 -0.06 -14.42
CA GLY A 88 -26.69 -0.03 -13.51
C GLY A 88 -25.44 -0.39 -14.30
N ARG A 89 -24.56 0.60 -14.50
CA ARG A 89 -23.33 0.39 -15.26
C ARG A 89 -22.49 -0.59 -14.43
N ARG A 90 -22.41 -1.86 -14.84
CA ARG A 90 -21.44 -2.81 -14.28
C ARG A 90 -20.07 -2.13 -14.45
N VAL A 91 -19.51 -1.65 -13.35
CA VAL A 91 -18.11 -1.20 -13.34
C VAL A 91 -17.31 -2.44 -13.70
N ALA A 92 -16.67 -2.43 -14.86
CA ALA A 92 -15.73 -3.49 -15.18
C ALA A 92 -14.67 -3.46 -14.07
N TRP A 93 -14.40 -4.59 -13.40
CA TRP A 93 -13.48 -4.66 -12.26
C TRP A 93 -12.05 -4.21 -12.59
N THR A 94 -11.75 -3.99 -13.87
CA THR A 94 -10.58 -3.27 -14.38
C THR A 94 -10.48 -1.81 -13.90
N ASP A 95 -11.59 -1.22 -13.45
CA ASP A 95 -11.67 0.17 -12.96
C ASP A 95 -11.42 0.29 -11.44
N VAL A 96 -11.33 -0.83 -10.71
CA VAL A 96 -11.03 -0.81 -9.26
C VAL A 96 -9.53 -0.64 -9.06
N ARG A 97 -9.17 0.50 -8.45
CA ARG A 97 -7.79 0.79 -8.09
C ARG A 97 -7.36 -0.07 -6.90
N PRO A 98 -6.18 -0.71 -6.95
CA PRO A 98 -5.71 -1.57 -5.86
C PRO A 98 -5.40 -0.75 -4.61
N LEU A 99 -5.83 -1.26 -3.45
CA LEU A 99 -5.43 -0.74 -2.13
C LEU A 99 -3.96 -1.09 -1.86
N ILE A 100 -3.13 -0.10 -1.60
CA ILE A 100 -1.71 -0.28 -1.28
C ILE A 100 -1.52 0.11 0.19
N GLY A 101 -1.24 -0.88 1.03
CA GLY A 101 -0.92 -0.65 2.44
C GLY A 101 0.45 0.00 2.57
N ILE A 102 0.57 0.99 3.45
CA ILE A 102 1.85 1.65 3.78
C ILE A 102 1.94 1.71 5.29
N SER A 103 2.92 1.05 5.91
CA SER A 103 3.10 1.16 7.36
C SER A 103 3.46 2.59 7.76
N SER A 104 2.95 3.08 8.89
CA SER A 104 3.33 4.39 9.41
C SER A 104 4.67 4.34 10.13
N TYR A 105 5.22 5.51 10.45
CA TYR A 105 6.27 5.60 11.45
C TYR A 105 5.69 5.30 12.84
N GLY A 106 6.58 5.05 13.82
CA GLY A 106 6.17 4.86 15.22
C GLY A 106 5.60 6.14 15.80
N ARG A 107 4.96 6.04 16.97
CA ARG A 107 4.41 7.20 17.67
C ARG A 107 5.52 8.22 17.96
N ALA A 108 5.23 9.49 17.69
CA ALA A 108 6.17 10.59 17.92
C ALA A 108 5.45 11.86 18.44
N GLY A 109 6.21 12.73 19.09
CA GLY A 109 5.74 14.03 19.61
C GLY A 109 5.03 13.95 20.96
N GLU A 110 4.73 15.12 21.55
CA GLU A 110 3.99 15.23 22.81
C GLU A 110 2.58 14.66 22.68
N ARG A 111 1.89 15.06 21.61
CA ARG A 111 0.68 14.40 21.14
C ARG A 111 1.12 13.18 20.33
N GLN A 112 1.09 12.01 20.96
CA GLN A 112 1.46 10.73 20.36
C GLN A 112 0.68 10.48 19.05
N VAL A 113 1.28 10.80 17.91
CA VAL A 113 0.67 10.66 16.58
C VAL A 113 1.44 9.67 15.71
N PHE A 114 0.72 9.03 14.79
CA PHE A 114 1.32 8.32 13.67
C PHE A 114 1.53 9.28 12.51
N SER A 115 2.68 9.17 11.85
CA SER A 115 3.03 10.02 10.70
C SER A 115 3.66 9.19 9.58
N LEU A 116 3.64 9.77 8.38
CA LEU A 116 4.26 9.23 7.18
C LEU A 116 4.56 10.42 6.25
N PRO A 117 5.74 10.51 5.62
CA PRO A 117 5.99 11.51 4.58
C PRO A 117 4.96 11.41 3.45
N CYS A 118 4.44 12.55 2.99
CA CYS A 118 3.34 12.57 2.02
C CYS A 118 3.76 12.00 0.66
N GLU A 119 5.06 12.01 0.34
CA GLU A 119 5.63 11.51 -0.90
C GLU A 119 5.29 10.04 -1.16
N TYR A 120 5.22 9.21 -0.12
CA TYR A 120 4.77 7.82 -0.22
C TYR A 120 3.30 7.73 -0.66
N VAL A 121 2.44 8.58 -0.11
CA VAL A 121 1.01 8.63 -0.45
C VAL A 121 0.83 9.17 -1.87
N ASP A 122 1.54 10.24 -2.20
CA ASP A 122 1.42 10.93 -3.49
C ASP A 122 1.90 10.05 -4.64
N VAL A 123 3.03 9.35 -4.48
CA VAL A 123 3.55 8.48 -5.54
C VAL A 123 2.66 7.26 -5.78
N VAL A 124 2.04 6.69 -4.73
CA VAL A 124 1.07 5.60 -4.90
C VAL A 124 -0.17 6.09 -5.65
N ARG A 125 -0.67 7.29 -5.33
CA ARG A 125 -1.80 7.90 -6.05
C ARG A 125 -1.45 8.15 -7.52
N LEU A 126 -0.25 8.66 -7.78
CA LEU A 126 0.26 8.92 -9.13
C LEU A 126 0.41 7.63 -9.94
N ALA A 127 0.87 6.55 -9.31
CA ALA A 127 0.96 5.22 -9.90
C ALA A 127 -0.41 4.55 -10.16
N GLY A 128 -1.51 5.16 -9.72
CA GLY A 128 -2.88 4.67 -9.91
C GLY A 128 -3.39 3.72 -8.83
N GLY A 129 -2.69 3.63 -7.69
CA GLY A 129 -3.14 2.92 -6.49
C GLY A 129 -3.99 3.79 -5.56
N VAL A 130 -4.52 3.16 -4.51
CA VAL A 130 -5.18 3.84 -3.39
C VAL A 130 -4.36 3.57 -2.13
N PRO A 131 -3.65 4.58 -1.58
CA PRO A 131 -2.84 4.39 -0.39
C PRO A 131 -3.72 4.18 0.85
N VAL A 132 -3.32 3.24 1.70
CA VAL A 132 -3.94 2.96 3.01
C VAL A 132 -2.83 2.96 4.05
N VAL A 133 -2.83 3.94 4.95
CA VAL A 133 -1.84 3.99 6.03
C VAL A 133 -2.20 2.95 7.09
N LEU A 134 -1.24 2.10 7.43
CA LEU A 134 -1.33 1.07 8.45
C LEU A 134 -0.57 1.55 9.70
N PRO A 135 -1.26 1.96 10.77
CA PRO A 135 -0.59 2.42 11.99
C PRO A 135 0.33 1.35 12.57
N ALA A 136 1.57 1.71 12.86
CA ALA A 136 2.54 0.80 13.47
C ALA A 136 2.25 0.63 14.96
N VAL A 137 1.35 -0.30 15.28
CA VAL A 137 0.89 -0.60 16.66
C VAL A 137 1.34 -1.98 17.12
N GLU A 138 1.48 -2.16 18.43
CA GLU A 138 1.65 -3.48 19.02
C GLU A 138 0.45 -4.40 18.73
N GLY A 139 0.74 -5.68 18.46
CA GLY A 139 -0.26 -6.71 18.23
C GLY A 139 -0.30 -7.23 16.79
N GLU A 140 -1.09 -8.28 16.60
CA GLU A 140 -1.31 -8.91 15.30
C GLU A 140 -2.35 -8.09 14.50
N ILE A 141 -1.95 -7.60 13.32
CA ILE A 141 -2.89 -7.25 12.26
C ILE A 141 -2.60 -8.01 10.94
N PRO A 142 -2.29 -9.34 10.92
CA PRO A 142 -2.24 -10.11 9.68
C PRO A 142 -3.52 -9.99 8.84
N GLU A 143 -4.66 -9.69 9.44
CA GLU A 143 -5.94 -9.50 8.77
C GLU A 143 -5.95 -8.23 7.89
N ALA A 144 -5.17 -7.21 8.23
CA ALA A 144 -5.05 -6.03 7.36
C ALA A 144 -4.41 -6.39 6.01
N LEU A 145 -3.56 -7.42 5.97
CA LEU A 145 -2.97 -7.92 4.73
C LEU A 145 -4.02 -8.56 3.80
N ASP A 146 -5.17 -8.95 4.33
CA ASP A 146 -6.27 -9.51 3.52
C ASP A 146 -7.11 -8.40 2.87
N LEU A 147 -7.03 -7.17 3.38
CA LEU A 147 -7.72 -6.00 2.83
C LEU A 147 -6.90 -5.30 1.73
N ILE A 148 -5.56 -5.39 1.80
CA ILE A 148 -4.67 -4.71 0.84
C ILE A 148 -4.27 -5.62 -0.32
N HIS A 149 -3.83 -4.96 -1.39
CA HIS A 149 -3.43 -5.60 -2.65
C HIS A 149 -1.95 -5.49 -2.94
N GLY A 150 -1.24 -4.63 -2.22
CA GLY A 150 0.21 -4.49 -2.22
C GLY A 150 0.64 -3.81 -0.93
N LEU A 151 1.91 -3.95 -0.58
CA LEU A 151 2.48 -3.41 0.65
C LEU A 151 3.72 -2.58 0.37
N ILE A 152 3.80 -1.42 1.00
CA ILE A 152 5.02 -0.61 1.11
C ILE A 152 5.47 -0.59 2.56
N LEU A 153 6.73 -0.95 2.80
CA LEU A 153 7.43 -0.70 4.06
C LEU A 153 8.36 0.50 3.84
N PRO A 154 8.06 1.68 4.41
CA PRO A 154 8.78 2.92 4.11
C PRO A 154 10.10 3.02 4.89
N GLY A 155 10.84 4.11 4.63
CA GLY A 155 12.02 4.51 5.38
C GLY A 155 11.72 4.87 6.84
N GLY A 156 12.73 5.43 7.53
CA GLY A 156 12.55 5.89 8.92
C GLY A 156 13.82 5.91 9.74
N GLY A 157 13.67 5.65 11.04
CA GLY A 157 14.79 5.39 11.96
C GLY A 157 15.48 4.06 11.70
N ASP A 158 16.12 3.52 12.73
CA ASP A 158 16.85 2.27 12.60
C ASP A 158 16.05 1.09 13.16
N VAL A 159 16.40 -0.11 12.70
CA VAL A 159 15.90 -1.37 13.28
C VAL A 159 16.74 -1.69 14.51
N ASP A 160 16.13 -2.07 15.64
CA ASP A 160 16.86 -2.44 16.85
C ASP A 160 17.88 -3.57 16.55
N PRO A 161 19.18 -3.37 16.86
CA PRO A 161 20.21 -4.38 16.71
C PRO A 161 19.89 -5.76 17.33
N ALA A 162 19.05 -5.80 18.36
CA ALA A 162 18.59 -7.03 18.98
C ALA A 162 17.88 -7.97 17.99
N HIS A 163 17.28 -7.45 16.92
CA HIS A 163 16.58 -8.25 15.91
C HIS A 163 17.51 -9.05 14.99
N TYR A 164 18.79 -8.69 14.88
CA TYR A 164 19.74 -9.30 13.96
C TYR A 164 21.08 -9.67 14.61
N GLY A 165 21.16 -9.66 15.95
CA GLY A 165 22.40 -9.92 16.68
C GLY A 165 23.48 -8.87 16.44
N GLY A 166 23.08 -7.64 16.10
CA GLY A 166 23.97 -6.52 15.86
C GLY A 166 24.41 -5.81 17.13
N ILE A 167 25.24 -4.78 16.96
CA ILE A 167 25.69 -3.88 18.03
C ILE A 167 24.96 -2.54 17.94
N ARG A 168 24.70 -1.92 19.10
CA ARG A 168 24.28 -0.51 19.14
C ARG A 168 25.46 0.38 18.77
N HIS A 169 25.19 1.39 17.98
CA HIS A 169 26.15 2.39 17.53
C HIS A 169 25.63 3.79 17.90
N ASP A 170 26.52 4.72 18.24
CA ASP A 170 26.14 6.07 18.71
C ASP A 170 25.38 6.87 17.65
N ALA A 171 25.58 6.54 16.37
CA ALA A 171 24.84 7.13 15.27
C ALA A 171 23.39 6.61 15.14
N ASN A 172 22.99 5.58 15.91
CA ASN A 172 21.65 5.03 15.82
C ASN A 172 20.58 6.03 16.25
N TYR A 173 19.42 6.01 15.59
CA TYR A 173 18.32 6.93 15.88
C TYR A 173 16.95 6.33 15.55
N GLY A 174 15.92 6.83 16.22
CA GLY A 174 14.53 6.52 15.87
C GLY A 174 14.15 5.04 16.00
N ILE A 175 14.90 4.26 16.79
CA ILE A 175 14.56 2.88 17.14
C ILE A 175 13.24 2.89 17.92
N SER A 176 12.31 2.03 17.50
CA SER A 176 10.99 1.90 18.11
C SER A 176 10.63 0.42 18.18
N ALA A 177 10.66 -0.14 19.39
CA ALA A 177 10.36 -1.55 19.61
C ALA A 177 8.96 -1.94 19.11
N GLU A 178 7.97 -1.05 19.29
CA GLU A 178 6.62 -1.23 18.77
C GLU A 178 6.61 -1.30 17.24
N ARG A 179 7.24 -0.34 16.56
CA ARG A 179 7.28 -0.32 15.09
C ARG A 179 8.04 -1.53 14.55
N ASP A 180 9.18 -1.86 15.14
CA ASP A 180 9.99 -3.00 14.75
C ASP A 180 9.20 -4.30 14.90
N GLY A 181 8.53 -4.50 16.04
CA GLY A 181 7.67 -5.65 16.29
C GLY A 181 6.53 -5.78 15.28
N PHE A 182 5.85 -4.66 14.98
CA PHE A 182 4.76 -4.61 14.01
C PHE A 182 5.24 -4.93 12.58
N GLU A 183 6.23 -4.19 12.07
CA GLU A 183 6.67 -4.35 10.68
C GLU A 183 7.40 -5.67 10.46
N MET A 184 8.07 -6.24 11.47
CA MET A 184 8.67 -7.58 11.38
C MET A 184 7.59 -8.66 11.17
N GLN A 185 6.49 -8.58 11.92
CA GLN A 185 5.36 -9.48 11.75
C GLN A 185 4.69 -9.26 10.38
N LEU A 186 4.47 -8.00 10.01
CA LEU A 186 3.87 -7.63 8.74
C LEU A 186 4.70 -8.13 7.55
N ALA A 187 6.02 -7.96 7.57
CA ALA A 187 6.93 -8.42 6.53
C ALA A 187 6.89 -9.95 6.39
N ARG A 188 7.00 -10.69 7.50
CA ARG A 188 6.93 -12.17 7.48
C ARG A 188 5.59 -12.66 6.96
N ALA A 189 4.49 -12.07 7.43
CA ALA A 189 3.14 -12.43 7.00
C ALA A 189 2.87 -12.07 5.53
N ALA A 190 3.44 -10.97 5.03
CA ALA A 190 3.34 -10.58 3.63
C ALA A 190 4.15 -11.53 2.72
N LEU A 191 5.38 -11.88 3.10
CA LEU A 191 6.24 -12.79 2.33
C LEU A 191 5.69 -14.22 2.26
N ALA A 192 4.90 -14.64 3.26
CA ALA A 192 4.18 -15.90 3.23
C ALA A 192 3.05 -15.91 2.17
N ARG A 193 2.53 -14.75 1.77
CA ARG A 193 1.49 -14.58 0.76
C ARG A 193 2.12 -14.31 -0.62
N ARG A 194 2.38 -15.38 -1.38
CA ARG A 194 3.04 -15.32 -2.71
C ARG A 194 2.39 -14.38 -3.73
N ASP A 195 1.13 -14.03 -3.52
CA ASP A 195 0.35 -13.15 -4.38
C ASP A 195 0.24 -11.71 -3.86
N LEU A 196 0.94 -11.33 -2.78
CA LEU A 196 0.96 -9.97 -2.24
C LEU A 196 2.28 -9.26 -2.58
N PRO A 197 2.34 -8.37 -3.59
CA PRO A 197 3.57 -7.68 -3.93
C PRO A 197 4.01 -6.73 -2.80
N VAL A 198 5.31 -6.72 -2.52
CA VAL A 198 5.94 -5.94 -1.45
C VAL A 198 7.06 -5.05 -2.00
N LEU A 199 7.05 -3.77 -1.64
CA LEU A 199 8.11 -2.81 -1.92
C LEU A 199 8.64 -2.23 -0.60
N CYS A 200 9.94 -2.38 -0.37
CA CYS A 200 10.61 -2.01 0.86
C CYS A 200 11.61 -0.89 0.58
N ILE A 201 11.52 0.24 1.29
CA ILE A 201 12.29 1.45 0.98
C ILE A 201 13.14 1.87 2.19
N CYS A 202 14.43 2.11 1.98
CA CYS A 202 15.43 2.48 2.98
C CYS A 202 15.40 1.55 4.19
N ARG A 203 14.89 2.02 5.34
CA ARG A 203 14.65 1.19 6.54
C ARG A 203 13.82 -0.06 6.22
N GLY A 204 12.84 0.03 5.33
CA GLY A 204 12.04 -1.12 4.91
C GLY A 204 12.89 -2.23 4.27
N MET A 205 13.89 -1.88 3.44
CA MET A 205 14.80 -2.87 2.84
C MET A 205 15.63 -3.58 3.91
N GLN A 206 16.11 -2.82 4.89
CA GLN A 206 16.87 -3.35 6.02
C GLN A 206 16.01 -4.29 6.86
N LEU A 207 14.76 -3.91 7.14
CA LEU A 207 13.80 -4.74 7.85
C LEU A 207 13.46 -6.02 7.07
N LEU A 208 13.30 -5.95 5.75
CA LEU A 208 13.12 -7.12 4.89
C LEU A 208 14.31 -8.09 5.02
N ASN A 209 15.53 -7.57 5.00
CA ASN A 209 16.74 -8.36 5.16
C ASN A 209 16.76 -9.08 6.52
N VAL A 210 16.50 -8.34 7.60
CA VAL A 210 16.46 -8.88 8.98
C VAL A 210 15.33 -9.89 9.16
N ALA A 211 14.15 -9.64 8.60
CA ALA A 211 13.00 -10.55 8.65
C ALA A 211 13.31 -11.91 8.02
N LEU A 212 14.22 -11.95 7.04
CA LEU A 212 14.73 -13.14 6.37
C LEU A 212 16.05 -13.67 6.97
N GLY A 213 16.45 -13.19 8.15
CA GLY A 213 17.61 -13.68 8.89
C GLY A 213 18.95 -13.07 8.47
N GLY A 214 18.94 -11.98 7.71
CA GLY A 214 20.12 -11.17 7.40
C GLY A 214 20.57 -10.31 8.59
N ASP A 215 21.69 -9.61 8.43
CA ASP A 215 22.17 -8.61 9.39
C ASP A 215 22.41 -7.25 8.72
N LEU A 216 22.71 -6.23 9.52
CA LEU A 216 22.96 -4.86 9.07
C LEU A 216 24.37 -4.42 9.44
N VAL A 217 24.95 -3.60 8.57
CA VAL A 217 26.10 -2.78 8.89
C VAL A 217 25.63 -1.62 9.77
N ALA A 218 26.12 -1.58 11.01
CA ALA A 218 25.65 -0.62 12.01
C ALA A 218 25.90 0.84 11.61
N HIS A 219 27.04 1.11 10.96
CA HIS A 219 27.38 2.41 10.41
C HIS A 219 28.26 2.24 9.15
N ILE A 220 27.86 2.85 8.03
CA ILE A 220 28.54 2.76 6.74
C ILE A 220 29.99 3.29 6.82
N PRO A 221 30.26 4.49 7.37
CA PRO A 221 31.63 5.00 7.53
C PRO A 221 32.61 4.03 8.20
N ASP A 222 32.17 3.30 9.22
CA ASP A 222 33.03 2.36 9.95
C ASP A 222 33.48 1.15 9.10
N ARG A 223 32.71 0.80 8.06
CA ARG A 223 32.96 -0.38 7.22
C ARG A 223 33.43 -0.05 5.82
N TYR A 224 32.86 0.98 5.19
CA TYR A 224 33.09 1.35 3.80
C TYR A 224 33.86 2.69 3.66
N GLY A 225 34.05 3.42 4.76
CA GLY A 225 34.63 4.76 4.74
C GLY A 225 33.64 5.83 4.29
N GLU A 226 34.15 7.04 4.01
CA GLU A 226 33.35 8.23 3.70
C GLU A 226 33.46 8.68 2.24
N ARG A 227 33.96 7.80 1.35
CA ARG A 227 34.19 8.14 -0.07
C ARG A 227 32.88 8.48 -0.79
N VAL A 228 31.81 7.75 -0.47
CA VAL A 228 30.46 8.00 -0.99
C VAL A 228 29.59 8.45 0.19
N PRO A 229 29.06 9.68 0.18
CA PRO A 229 28.10 10.08 1.19
C PRO A 229 26.76 9.38 0.96
N HIS A 230 26.25 8.69 1.98
CA HIS A 230 24.91 8.07 1.98
C HIS A 230 23.85 8.92 2.72
N ARG A 231 24.30 9.96 3.45
CA ARG A 231 23.47 11.05 3.97
C ARG A 231 24.34 12.27 4.24
N ARG A 232 23.75 13.45 4.32
CA ARG A 232 24.40 14.64 4.90
C ARG A 232 24.21 14.66 6.43
N PRO A 233 24.96 15.50 7.17
CA PRO A 233 24.64 15.84 8.55
C PRO A 233 23.16 16.22 8.70
N GLU A 234 22.62 16.04 9.91
CA GLU A 234 21.19 16.27 10.21
C GLU A 234 20.21 15.36 9.44
N ARG A 235 20.71 14.27 8.83
CA ARG A 235 19.91 13.28 8.09
C ARG A 235 19.24 13.89 6.86
N LEU A 236 19.92 14.82 6.21
CA LEU A 236 19.46 15.40 4.95
C LEU A 236 19.83 14.53 3.74
N PRO A 237 19.02 14.55 2.67
CA PRO A 237 19.31 13.82 1.44
C PRO A 237 20.62 14.23 0.76
N VAL A 238 21.24 13.25 0.12
CA VAL A 238 22.37 13.42 -0.79
C VAL A 238 22.11 12.60 -2.06
N GLU A 239 22.74 13.01 -3.16
CA GLU A 239 22.73 12.23 -4.39
C GLU A 239 24.02 11.42 -4.53
N HIS A 240 23.88 10.18 -4.96
CA HIS A 240 24.99 9.38 -5.45
C HIS A 240 24.53 8.48 -6.61
N GLU A 241 25.48 7.96 -7.36
CA GLU A 241 25.22 6.98 -8.43
C GLU A 241 25.00 5.59 -7.84
N VAL A 242 24.18 4.78 -8.50
CA VAL A 242 23.96 3.37 -8.22
C VAL A 242 24.10 2.59 -9.52
N ARG A 243 24.95 1.55 -9.52
CA ARG A 243 24.96 0.51 -10.57
C ARG A 243 23.90 -0.52 -10.28
N ILE A 244 23.26 -1.01 -11.33
CA ILE A 244 22.10 -1.89 -11.29
C ILE A 244 22.38 -3.08 -12.19
N ASP A 245 22.11 -4.29 -11.70
CA ASP A 245 22.18 -5.50 -12.49
C ASP A 245 21.02 -5.50 -13.52
N PRO A 246 21.31 -5.42 -14.84
CA PRO A 246 20.27 -5.38 -15.88
C PRO A 246 19.43 -6.66 -15.96
N THR A 247 19.92 -7.78 -15.41
CA THR A 247 19.19 -9.05 -15.39
C THR A 247 18.20 -9.15 -14.22
N SER A 248 18.24 -8.19 -13.29
CA SER A 248 17.33 -8.12 -12.15
C SER A 248 15.95 -7.57 -12.53
N ARG A 249 14.96 -7.84 -11.68
CA ARG A 249 13.63 -7.23 -11.81
C ARG A 249 13.73 -5.71 -11.62
N VAL A 250 14.55 -5.26 -10.67
CA VAL A 250 14.82 -3.82 -10.45
C VAL A 250 15.38 -3.18 -11.72
N GLY A 251 16.39 -3.79 -12.33
CA GLY A 251 16.98 -3.34 -13.59
C GLY A 251 15.97 -3.30 -14.75
N ALA A 252 15.12 -4.34 -14.87
CA ALA A 252 14.07 -4.39 -15.88
C ALA A 252 13.01 -3.28 -15.70
N ILE A 253 12.60 -2.98 -14.47
CA ILE A 253 11.63 -1.91 -14.17
C ILE A 253 12.22 -0.53 -14.49
N LEU A 254 13.45 -0.29 -14.04
CA LEU A 254 14.11 1.00 -14.23
C LEU A 254 14.55 1.21 -15.69
N GLY A 255 14.88 0.14 -16.41
CA GLY A 255 15.32 0.18 -17.80
C GLY A 255 16.68 0.84 -17.97
N THR A 256 17.55 0.74 -16.96
CA THR A 256 18.90 1.31 -16.96
C THR A 256 19.83 0.47 -16.06
N GLU A 257 21.12 0.50 -16.37
CA GLU A 257 22.18 -0.14 -15.57
C GLU A 257 22.80 0.83 -14.55
N GLN A 258 22.51 2.13 -14.65
CA GLN A 258 23.01 3.17 -13.74
C GLN A 258 21.95 4.24 -13.51
N LEU A 259 21.90 4.77 -12.29
CA LEU A 259 20.95 5.81 -11.89
C LEU A 259 21.52 6.68 -10.76
N VAL A 260 21.31 7.99 -10.82
CA VAL A 260 21.55 8.87 -9.67
C VAL A 260 20.32 8.84 -8.76
N VAL A 261 20.51 8.59 -7.47
CA VAL A 261 19.43 8.35 -6.51
C VAL A 261 19.50 9.30 -5.33
N GLN A 262 18.37 9.50 -4.65
CA GLN A 262 18.28 10.26 -3.40
C GLN A 262 18.50 9.34 -2.20
N SER A 263 19.52 9.62 -1.40
CA SER A 263 19.98 8.76 -0.31
C SER A 263 19.91 9.48 1.04
N VAL A 264 19.32 8.80 2.04
CA VAL A 264 19.24 9.27 3.44
C VAL A 264 19.41 8.08 4.38
N HIS A 265 20.60 7.48 4.43
CA HIS A 265 20.86 6.37 5.34
C HIS A 265 22.31 6.35 5.83
N HIS A 266 22.52 5.66 6.95
CA HIS A 266 23.85 5.42 7.52
C HIS A 266 24.09 3.98 7.91
N GLN A 267 23.04 3.16 7.89
CA GLN A 267 23.12 1.72 7.97
C GLN A 267 22.98 1.16 6.56
N ALA A 268 23.42 -0.08 6.37
CA ALA A 268 23.25 -0.81 5.12
C ALA A 268 22.97 -2.27 5.43
N VAL A 269 22.51 -3.01 4.42
CA VAL A 269 22.51 -4.48 4.49
C VAL A 269 23.95 -4.99 4.64
N GLY A 270 24.16 -5.86 5.62
CA GLY A 270 25.40 -6.61 5.78
C GLY A 270 25.30 -7.94 5.04
N ARG A 271 25.19 -9.03 5.77
CA ARG A 271 24.87 -10.35 5.23
C ARG A 271 23.41 -10.40 4.81
N LEU A 272 23.18 -10.90 3.59
CA LEU A 272 21.85 -11.08 3.05
C LEU A 272 21.06 -12.16 3.82
N GLY A 273 19.77 -11.89 4.01
CA GLY A 273 18.78 -12.86 4.47
C GLY A 273 18.51 -13.95 3.42
N ARG A 274 17.88 -15.03 3.86
CA ARG A 274 17.57 -16.18 2.99
C ARG A 274 16.70 -15.76 1.82
N GLY A 275 17.06 -16.23 0.63
CA GLY A 275 16.26 -16.02 -0.57
C GLY A 275 16.29 -14.58 -1.09
N LEU A 276 17.20 -13.73 -0.59
CA LEU A 276 17.47 -12.41 -1.16
C LEU A 276 18.70 -12.44 -2.06
N ARG A 277 18.68 -11.61 -3.10
CA ARG A 277 19.79 -11.36 -4.01
C ARG A 277 20.04 -9.86 -4.06
N ALA A 278 21.28 -9.42 -3.87
CA ALA A 278 21.68 -8.04 -4.12
C ALA A 278 21.72 -7.79 -5.64
N VAL A 279 21.17 -6.65 -6.07
CA VAL A 279 20.97 -6.30 -7.48
C VAL A 279 21.32 -4.87 -7.83
N ALA A 280 21.71 -4.05 -6.84
CA ALA A 280 22.26 -2.73 -7.09
C ALA A 280 23.28 -2.35 -6.02
N TRP A 281 24.26 -1.53 -6.38
CA TRP A 281 25.37 -1.12 -5.53
C TRP A 281 25.80 0.31 -5.80
N SER A 282 26.18 1.04 -4.77
CA SER A 282 26.89 2.32 -4.86
C SER A 282 28.38 2.11 -5.27
N PRO A 283 29.14 3.17 -5.60
CA PRO A 283 30.56 3.09 -5.99
C PRO A 283 31.53 2.62 -4.88
N ASP A 284 31.07 2.53 -3.63
CA ASP A 284 31.78 1.95 -2.49
C ASP A 284 31.26 0.56 -2.10
N ASP A 285 30.54 -0.09 -3.02
CA ASP A 285 30.03 -1.47 -2.92
C ASP A 285 28.97 -1.70 -1.84
N VAL A 286 28.39 -0.63 -1.27
CA VAL A 286 27.22 -0.73 -0.41
C VAL A 286 26.04 -1.26 -1.23
N VAL A 287 25.34 -2.26 -0.69
CA VAL A 287 24.15 -2.84 -1.32
C VAL A 287 23.02 -1.81 -1.30
N GLU A 288 22.56 -1.42 -2.49
CA GLU A 288 21.55 -0.39 -2.71
C GLU A 288 20.18 -0.96 -3.13
N ALA A 289 20.14 -2.18 -3.64
CA ALA A 289 18.89 -2.90 -3.86
C ALA A 289 19.02 -4.40 -3.67
N VAL A 290 17.94 -5.01 -3.20
CA VAL A 290 17.76 -6.46 -3.10
C VAL A 290 16.43 -6.88 -3.71
N GLU A 291 16.37 -8.09 -4.21
CA GLU A 291 15.10 -8.71 -4.63
C GLU A 291 15.00 -10.14 -4.10
N SER A 292 13.77 -10.59 -3.87
CA SER A 292 13.53 -11.98 -3.50
C SER A 292 13.67 -12.91 -4.70
N THR A 293 14.33 -14.03 -4.47
CA THR A 293 14.40 -15.19 -5.38
C THR A 293 13.26 -16.19 -5.16
N GLU A 294 12.52 -16.05 -4.05
CA GLU A 294 11.43 -16.96 -3.67
C GLU A 294 10.04 -16.31 -3.84
N HIS A 295 9.94 -14.98 -3.81
CA HIS A 295 8.68 -14.24 -3.90
C HIS A 295 8.53 -13.54 -5.27
N PRO A 296 7.36 -13.63 -5.95
CA PRO A 296 7.18 -13.07 -7.29
C PRO A 296 7.45 -11.57 -7.41
N PHE A 297 7.12 -10.81 -6.37
CA PHE A 297 7.41 -9.38 -6.29
C PHE A 297 7.68 -8.99 -4.83
N ALA A 298 8.94 -9.08 -4.40
CA ALA A 298 9.39 -8.50 -3.14
C ALA A 298 10.74 -7.83 -3.40
N LEU A 299 10.72 -6.50 -3.39
CA LEU A 299 11.86 -5.66 -3.73
C LEU A 299 12.23 -4.81 -2.52
N GLY A 300 13.53 -4.64 -2.28
CA GLY A 300 14.09 -3.70 -1.32
C GLY A 300 15.02 -2.72 -2.02
N LEU A 301 14.84 -1.44 -1.75
CA LEU A 301 15.66 -0.34 -2.28
C LEU A 301 16.17 0.48 -1.10
N GLN A 302 17.45 0.78 -1.06
CA GLN A 302 18.08 1.51 0.04
C GLN A 302 17.93 3.03 -0.12
N TRP A 303 17.90 3.51 -1.37
CA TRP A 303 17.56 4.89 -1.70
C TRP A 303 16.05 5.17 -1.56
N HIS A 304 15.68 6.44 -1.74
CA HIS A 304 14.33 6.97 -1.59
C HIS A 304 13.69 7.31 -2.96
N PRO A 305 13.11 6.31 -3.68
CA PRO A 305 12.49 6.55 -4.98
C PRO A 305 11.28 7.50 -4.89
N GLU A 306 10.61 7.60 -3.74
CA GLU A 306 9.48 8.50 -3.51
C GLU A 306 9.87 9.98 -3.63
N LEU A 307 11.11 10.33 -3.28
CA LEU A 307 11.61 11.71 -3.39
C LEU A 307 11.90 12.12 -4.85
N GLY A 308 12.18 11.13 -5.71
CA GLY A 308 12.51 11.35 -7.12
C GLY A 308 11.36 11.05 -8.09
N ALA A 309 10.28 10.40 -7.67
CA ALA A 309 9.26 9.86 -8.58
C ALA A 309 8.46 10.93 -9.35
N LEU A 310 8.39 12.16 -8.84
CA LEU A 310 7.75 13.28 -9.53
C LEU A 310 8.62 13.83 -10.68
N SER A 311 9.94 13.79 -10.53
CA SER A 311 10.90 14.36 -11.49
C SER A 311 11.54 13.32 -12.41
N ASP A 312 11.67 12.06 -11.96
CA ASP A 312 12.20 10.94 -12.74
C ASP A 312 11.16 9.82 -12.90
N ALA A 313 10.73 9.62 -14.14
CA ALA A 313 9.79 8.56 -14.50
C ALA A 313 10.32 7.16 -14.17
N ARG A 314 11.64 6.92 -14.18
CA ARG A 314 12.24 5.63 -13.80
C ARG A 314 11.95 5.31 -12.35
N GLN A 315 12.12 6.28 -11.44
CA GLN A 315 11.82 6.10 -10.01
C GLN A 315 10.33 5.80 -9.81
N ARG A 316 9.46 6.46 -10.57
CA ARG A 316 8.01 6.20 -10.52
C ARG A 316 7.62 4.81 -11.00
N ARG A 317 8.31 4.23 -11.98
CA ARG A 317 8.02 2.88 -12.50
C ARG A 317 8.05 1.79 -11.44
N LEU A 318 8.83 1.95 -10.37
CA LEU A 318 8.85 1.02 -9.23
C LEU A 318 7.49 0.93 -8.54
N PHE A 319 6.80 2.06 -8.39
CA PHE A 319 5.46 2.13 -7.81
C PHE A 319 4.38 1.73 -8.81
N GLU A 320 4.54 2.09 -10.09
CA GLU A 320 3.64 1.64 -11.17
C GLU A 320 3.65 0.11 -11.29
N GLU A 321 4.81 -0.53 -11.19
CA GLU A 321 4.94 -1.98 -11.24
C GLU A 321 4.35 -2.66 -10.00
N LEU A 322 4.54 -2.08 -8.80
CA LEU A 322 3.85 -2.53 -7.59
C LEU A 322 2.34 -2.51 -7.79
N VAL A 323 1.79 -1.38 -8.27
CA VAL A 323 0.35 -1.21 -8.53
C VAL A 323 -0.15 -2.19 -9.60
N ALA A 324 0.64 -2.43 -10.66
CA ALA A 324 0.31 -3.41 -11.70
C ALA A 324 0.21 -4.83 -11.13
N CYS A 325 1.21 -5.25 -10.33
CA CYS A 325 1.19 -6.53 -9.63
C CYS A 325 0.00 -6.64 -8.66
N SER A 326 -0.32 -5.56 -7.95
CA SER A 326 -1.47 -5.51 -7.03
C SER A 326 -2.80 -5.64 -7.75
N ARG A 327 -2.93 -5.07 -8.95
CA ARG A 327 -4.12 -5.24 -9.78
C ARG A 327 -4.28 -6.70 -10.23
N ALA A 328 -3.18 -7.39 -10.53
CA ALA A 328 -3.20 -8.82 -10.86
C ALA A 328 -3.68 -9.67 -9.67
N ARG A 329 -3.27 -9.35 -8.44
CA ARG A 329 -3.79 -9.96 -7.21
C ARG A 329 -5.29 -9.75 -7.05
N LEU A 330 -5.77 -8.51 -7.18
CA LEU A 330 -7.20 -8.17 -7.08
C LEU A 330 -8.03 -8.99 -8.08
N ALA A 331 -7.59 -9.05 -9.35
CA ALA A 331 -8.26 -9.83 -10.38
C ALA A 331 -8.22 -11.35 -10.10
N GLY A 332 -7.11 -11.85 -9.54
CA GLY A 332 -6.95 -13.26 -9.15
C GLY A 332 -7.85 -13.67 -7.98
N GLY A 333 -7.97 -12.81 -6.97
CA GLY A 333 -8.88 -12.99 -5.83
C GLY A 333 -10.35 -13.05 -6.28
N HIS A 334 -10.74 -12.18 -7.21
CA HIS A 334 -12.09 -12.18 -7.79
C HIS A 334 -12.42 -13.50 -8.52
N ARG A 335 -11.51 -13.99 -9.37
CA ARG A 335 -11.71 -15.28 -10.07
C ARG A 335 -11.93 -16.44 -9.09
N ARG A 336 -11.20 -16.46 -7.96
CA ARG A 336 -11.36 -17.48 -6.91
C ARG A 336 -12.70 -17.35 -6.18
N ALA A 337 -13.15 -16.13 -5.89
CA ALA A 337 -14.44 -15.90 -5.24
C ALA A 337 -15.62 -16.33 -6.13
N VAL A 338 -15.61 -15.93 -7.42
CA VAL A 338 -16.66 -16.33 -8.38
C VAL A 338 -16.70 -17.84 -8.60
N ALA A 339 -15.54 -18.51 -8.67
CA ALA A 339 -15.49 -19.97 -8.80
C ALA A 339 -16.02 -20.70 -7.54
N ARG A 340 -15.84 -20.13 -6.34
CA ARG A 340 -16.39 -20.67 -5.09
C ARG A 340 -17.91 -20.51 -5.03
N ASP A 341 -18.44 -19.35 -5.43
CA ASP A 341 -19.90 -19.14 -5.46
C ASP A 341 -20.58 -20.01 -6.53
N ALA A 342 -19.90 -20.28 -7.64
CA ALA A 342 -20.41 -21.18 -8.69
C ALA A 342 -20.37 -22.67 -8.32
N THR A 343 -19.70 -23.06 -7.22
CA THR A 343 -19.57 -24.45 -6.77
C THR A 343 -20.39 -24.78 -5.52
N VAL A 344 -21.21 -23.84 -5.02
CA VAL A 344 -22.25 -24.17 -4.03
C VAL A 344 -23.32 -24.99 -4.75
N PRO A 345 -23.52 -26.29 -4.41
CA PRO A 345 -24.61 -27.06 -4.98
C PRO A 345 -25.92 -26.39 -4.58
N ALA A 346 -26.87 -26.31 -5.51
CA ALA A 346 -28.27 -26.11 -5.17
C ALA A 346 -28.71 -27.32 -4.31
N ALA A 347 -28.48 -27.24 -3.01
CA ALA A 347 -29.02 -28.15 -2.03
C ALA A 347 -30.31 -27.50 -1.51
N ASP A 348 -31.42 -28.07 -1.96
CA ASP A 348 -32.79 -28.00 -1.44
C ASP A 348 -33.07 -26.91 -0.38
N LEU A 349 -33.81 -25.87 -0.79
CA LEU A 349 -35.06 -25.41 -0.17
C LEU A 349 -35.81 -24.48 -1.14
#